data_AF-A0A531KWT3-F1
#
_entry.id   AF-A0A531KWT3-F1
#
_cell.length_a   1.000
_cell.length_b   1.000
_cell.length_c   1.000
_cell.angle_alpha   90.00
_cell.angle_beta   90.00
_cell.angle_gamma   90.00
#
_symmetry.space_group_name_H-M   'P 1'
#
loop_
_entity.id
_entity.type
_entity.pdbx_description
1 polymer ?
#
loop_
_entity_poly.entity_id
_entity_poly.type
_entity_poly.pdbx_seq_one_letter_code
_entity_poly.pdbx_strand_id
1 'polypeptide(L)' 'METPFWKIKTLEAMTPAEWESLCDGCGKCCLSKLEDEDTGAIYWTSVGCRLFDAETCRCSDYANRLARVPD' A
#
# COMPACT_ATOMS: atom_id res chain seq x y z
N MET A 1 -11.59 -13.61 -23.69
CA MET A 1 -10.84 -12.75 -22.75
C MET A 1 -9.91 -13.66 -21.99
N GLU A 2 -8.62 -13.34 -21.95
CA GLU A 2 -7.65 -14.09 -21.15
C GLU A 2 -7.84 -13.78 -19.65
N THR A 3 -7.64 -14.77 -18.80
CA THR A 3 -7.75 -14.59 -17.34
C THR A 3 -6.55 -13.76 -16.85
N PRO A 4 -6.75 -12.68 -16.08
CA PRO A 4 -5.64 -11.88 -15.58
C PRO A 4 -4.70 -12.68 -14.68
N PHE A 5 -3.39 -12.39 -14.75
CA PHE A 5 -2.37 -13.15 -14.02
C PHE A 5 -2.62 -13.19 -12.50
N TRP A 6 -3.12 -12.11 -11.91
CA TRP A 6 -3.37 -12.01 -10.46
C TRP A 6 -4.54 -12.87 -9.97
N LYS A 7 -5.35 -13.42 -10.89
CA LYS A 7 -6.38 -14.42 -10.57
C LYS A 7 -5.87 -15.85 -10.66
N ILE A 8 -4.65 -16.05 -11.16
CA ILE A 8 -4.05 -17.36 -11.43
C ILE A 8 -2.85 -17.60 -10.52
N LYS A 9 -1.97 -16.60 -10.39
CA LYS A 9 -0.79 -16.66 -9.53
C LYS A 9 -1.18 -16.46 -8.06
N THR A 10 -0.59 -17.25 -7.17
CA THR A 10 -0.61 -16.95 -5.73
C THR A 10 0.26 -15.72 -5.46
N LEU A 11 0.09 -15.10 -4.29
CA LEU A 11 0.87 -13.92 -3.90
C LEU A 11 2.38 -14.20 -3.94
N GLU A 12 2.81 -15.37 -3.48
CA GLU A 12 4.20 -15.81 -3.43
C GLU A 12 4.79 -16.07 -4.83
N ALA A 13 3.94 -16.35 -5.82
CA ALA A 13 4.34 -16.58 -7.20
C ALA A 13 4.41 -15.28 -8.02
N MET A 14 3.98 -14.14 -7.47
CA MET A 14 4.09 -12.84 -8.12
C MET A 14 5.51 -12.29 -7.97
N THR A 15 6.06 -11.78 -9.06
CA THR A 15 7.26 -10.94 -8.97
C THR A 15 6.93 -9.60 -8.31
N PRO A 16 7.91 -8.89 -7.72
CA PRO A 16 7.69 -7.55 -7.20
C PRO A 16 7.06 -6.60 -8.24
N ALA A 17 7.51 -6.66 -9.50
CA ALA A 17 6.94 -5.83 -10.57
C ALA A 17 5.47 -6.14 -10.85
N GLU A 18 5.09 -7.42 -10.83
CA GLU A 18 3.69 -7.84 -10.98
C GLU A 18 2.84 -7.37 -9.80
N TRP A 19 3.34 -7.51 -8.57
CA TRP A 19 2.65 -7.04 -7.38
C TRP A 19 2.44 -5.52 -7.41
N GLU A 20 3.49 -4.76 -7.70
CA GLU A 20 3.41 -3.29 -7.79
C GLU A 20 2.49 -2.82 -8.92
N SER A 21 2.34 -3.61 -10.00
CA SER A 21 1.41 -3.28 -11.09
C SER A 21 -0.07 -3.33 -10.68
N LEU A 22 -0.38 -3.98 -9.55
CA LEU A 22 -1.74 -4.03 -8.99
C LEU A 22 -2.08 -2.79 -8.14
N CYS A 23 -1.13 -1.89 -7.91
CA CYS A 23 -1.35 -0.67 -7.14
C CYS A 23 -2.33 0.27 -7.87
N ASP A 24 -3.45 0.58 -7.21
CA ASP A 24 -4.53 1.43 -7.71
C ASP A 24 -4.34 2.93 -7.38
N GLY A 25 -3.26 3.29 -6.69
CA GLY A 25 -2.99 4.67 -6.28
C GLY A 25 -3.94 5.18 -5.20
N CYS A 26 -4.47 4.31 -4.33
CA CYS A 26 -5.40 4.71 -3.27
C CYS A 26 -4.77 5.44 -2.07
N GLY A 27 -3.44 5.61 -2.02
CA GLY A 27 -2.74 6.29 -0.92
C GLY A 27 -2.71 5.55 0.43
N LYS A 28 -3.48 4.48 0.61
CA LYS A 28 -3.62 3.74 1.87
C LYS A 28 -2.30 3.22 2.44
N CYS A 29 -1.31 2.92 1.60
CA CYS A 29 0.01 2.50 2.09
C CYS A 29 0.76 3.61 2.87
N CYS A 30 0.39 4.87 2.69
CA CYS A 30 1.03 6.02 3.33
C CYS A 30 0.23 6.63 4.48
N LEU A 31 -1.03 6.23 4.68
CA LEU A 31 -1.90 6.80 5.71
C LEU A 31 -1.66 6.12 7.06
N SER A 32 -1.57 6.93 8.11
CA SER A 32 -1.56 6.42 9.48
C SER A 32 -2.84 5.65 9.76
N LYS A 33 -2.68 4.47 10.35
CA LYS A 33 -3.75 3.58 10.78
C LYS A 33 -3.80 3.58 12.30
N LEU A 34 -5.01 3.54 12.84
CA LEU A 34 -5.24 3.29 14.26
C LEU A 34 -5.80 1.89 14.40
N GLU A 35 -5.23 1.11 15.32
CA GLU A 35 -5.76 -0.19 15.71
C GLU A 35 -6.42 -0.04 17.08
N ASP A 36 -7.65 -0.52 17.19
CA ASP A 36 -8.37 -0.59 18.46
C ASP A 36 -7.84 -1.78 19.29
N GLU A 37 -7.43 -1.50 20.53
CA GLU A 37 -6.71 -2.49 21.36
C GLU A 37 -7.58 -3.66 21.83
N ASP A 38 -8.89 -3.45 21.95
CA ASP A 38 -9.84 -4.46 22.44
C ASP A 38 -10.36 -5.36 21.30
N THR A 39 -10.51 -4.78 20.11
CA THR A 39 -11.19 -5.43 18.97
C THR A 39 -10.27 -5.77 17.80
N GLY A 40 -9.09 -5.16 17.71
CA GLY A 40 -8.20 -5.25 16.55
C GLY A 40 -8.74 -4.54 15.29
N ALA A 41 -9.78 -3.71 15.43
CA ALA A 41 -10.35 -2.99 14.30
C ALA A 41 -9.38 -1.92 13.80
N ILE A 42 -9.15 -1.89 12.47
CA ILE A 42 -8.26 -0.92 11.82
C ILE A 42 -9.06 0.26 11.26
N TYR A 43 -8.72 1.46 11.71
CA TYR A 43 -9.29 2.71 11.25
C TYR A 43 -8.28 3.50 10.43
N TRP A 44 -8.69 3.91 9.23
CA TRP A 44 -7.91 4.77 8.36
C TRP A 44 -8.06 6.22 8.77
N THR A 45 -6.94 6.95 8.87
CA THR A 45 -6.94 8.40 9.08
C THR A 45 -6.70 9.14 7.77
N SER A 46 -6.90 10.46 7.77
CA SER A 46 -6.47 11.35 6.69
C SER A 46 -5.05 11.91 6.90
N VAL A 47 -4.28 11.33 7.83
CA VAL A 47 -2.90 11.76 8.13
C VAL A 47 -1.94 10.92 7.31
N GLY A 48 -1.32 11.54 6.30
CA GLY A 48 -0.29 10.89 5.47
C GLY A 48 1.10 11.04 6.06
N CYS A 49 1.98 10.07 5.77
CA CYS A 49 3.39 10.18 6.12
C CYS A 49 4.13 11.22 5.26
N ARG A 50 5.39 11.53 5.63
CA ARG A 50 6.23 12.51 4.94
C ARG A 50 6.55 12.21 3.46
N LEU A 51 6.23 11.01 2.98
CA LEU A 51 6.43 10.61 1.58
C LEU A 51 5.14 10.66 0.76
N PHE A 52 4.00 10.92 1.39
CA PHE A 52 2.70 10.97 0.73
C PHE A 52 2.57 12.24 -0.11
N ASP A 53 2.23 12.07 -1.38
CA ASP A 53 1.78 13.15 -2.25
C ASP A 53 0.25 13.13 -2.34
N ALA A 54 -0.38 14.15 -1.76
CA ALA A 54 -1.84 14.27 -1.69
C ALA A 54 -2.48 14.67 -3.03
N GLU A 55 -1.74 15.24 -3.98
CA GLU A 55 -2.27 15.58 -5.30
C GLU A 55 -2.41 14.33 -6.17
N THR A 56 -1.40 13.45 -6.12
CA THR A 56 -1.36 12.24 -6.95
C THR A 56 -1.84 10.98 -6.23
N CYS A 57 -2.06 11.06 -4.91
CA CYS A 57 -2.35 9.92 -4.02
C CYS A 57 -1.28 8.82 -4.07
N ARG A 58 -0.02 9.19 -4.35
CA ARG A 58 1.11 8.25 -4.49
C ARG A 58 2.18 8.51 -3.45
N CYS A 59 2.97 7.46 -3.19
CA CYS A 59 4.20 7.59 -2.42
C CYS A 59 5.31 8.11 -3.34
N SER A 60 6.00 9.16 -2.91
CA SER A 60 7.15 9.72 -3.65
C SER A 60 8.38 8.79 -3.68
N ASP A 61 8.48 7.84 -2.73
CA ASP A 61 9.60 6.90 -2.64
C ASP A 61 9.14 5.56 -2.01
N TYR A 62 8.28 4.85 -2.75
CA TYR A 62 7.68 3.60 -2.26
C TYR A 62 8.72 2.51 -1.99
N ALA A 63 9.71 2.36 -2.89
CA ALA A 63 10.73 1.33 -2.82
C ALA A 63 11.59 1.43 -1.55
N ASN A 64 11.84 2.65 -1.04
CA ASN A 64 12.65 2.87 0.16
C ASN A 64 11.80 3.32 1.37
N ARG A 65 10.47 3.19 1.32
CA ARG A 65 9.57 3.79 2.30
C ARG A 65 9.88 3.37 3.74
N LEU A 66 10.21 2.11 3.99
CA LEU A 66 10.46 1.58 5.35
C LEU A 66 11.78 2.10 5.92
N ALA A 67 12.78 2.36 5.07
CA ALA A 67 14.03 2.98 5.50
C ALA A 67 13.84 4.47 5.85
N ARG A 68 12.87 5.13 5.19
CA ARG A 68 12.61 6.56 5.38
C ARG A 68 11.48 6.85 6.36
N VAL A 69 10.54 5.95 6.58
CA VAL A 69 9.41 6.09 7.50
C VAL A 69 9.39 4.80 8.30
N PRO A 70 10.21 4.71 9.37
CA PRO A 70 10.16 3.59 10.28
C PRO A 70 8.80 3.58 11.00
N ASP A 71 8.31 2.38 11.28
CA ASP A 71 7.08 2.15 12.06
C ASP A 71 7.25 2.59 13.52
#